data_AF-A0A0N4YZ87-F1
#
_entry.id   AF-A0A0N4YZ87-F1
#
_cell.length_a   1.000
_cell.length_b   1.000
_cell.length_c   1.000
_cell.angle_alpha   90.00
_cell.angle_beta   90.00
_cell.angle_gamma   90.00
#
_symmetry.space_group_name_H-M   'P 1'
#
loop_
_entity.id
_entity.type
_entity.pdbx_description
1 polymer ?
#
loop_
_entity_poly.entity_id
_entity_poly.type
_entity_poly.pdbx_seq_one_letter_code
_entity_poly.pdbx_strand_id
1 'polypeptide(L)'
;MEEKCTRRSKSAFCVSLKRAQGLDRDALKRLNGDLAGEGKRKLSEAYQLVTEVVKNTSEASYRLMTAFNVEANALTLVGKDCSNLYKTLHNQTERQEGLIETCRDVSNDIRSAMLNILYAIIETQTDPRMKEATRTALESFQHVLGPQ
;
A
#
# COMPACT_ATOMS: atom_id res chain seq x y z
N MET A 1 19.42 -13.57 -1.40
CA MET A 1 19.23 -13.05 -0.03
C MET A 1 18.06 -13.82 0.58
N GLU A 2 18.35 -14.86 1.37
CA GLU A 2 17.33 -15.63 2.10
C GLU A 2 17.26 -15.13 3.54
N GLU A 3 16.69 -13.94 3.74
CA GLU A 3 16.55 -13.33 5.07
C GLU A 3 15.07 -13.34 5.46
N LYS A 4 14.65 -14.09 6.49
CA LYS A 4 13.28 -13.92 7.01
C LYS A 4 13.16 -12.57 7.73
N CYS A 5 12.10 -11.81 7.47
CA CYS A 5 11.85 -10.55 8.18
C CYS A 5 11.22 -10.78 9.56
N THR A 6 12.00 -11.34 10.48
CA THR A 6 11.61 -11.56 11.88
C THR A 6 11.36 -10.25 12.61
N ARG A 7 10.68 -10.27 13.77
CA ARG A 7 10.44 -9.07 14.59
C ARG A 7 11.71 -8.27 14.92
N ARG A 8 12.87 -8.91 15.00
CA ARG A 8 14.17 -8.28 15.32
C ARG A 8 14.96 -7.80 14.10
N SER A 9 14.55 -8.14 12.87
CA SER A 9 15.29 -7.75 11.66
C SER A 9 15.34 -6.22 11.53
N LYS A 10 16.55 -5.68 11.42
CA LYS A 10 16.86 -4.25 11.32
C LYS A 10 17.30 -3.82 9.92
N SER A 11 17.38 -4.75 8.96
CA SER A 11 17.72 -4.41 7.56
C SER A 11 16.70 -3.43 6.99
N ALA A 12 17.17 -2.46 6.20
CA ALA A 12 16.31 -1.44 5.59
C ALA A 12 15.16 -2.09 4.79
N PHE A 13 15.49 -3.14 4.03
CA PHE A 13 14.53 -4.02 3.37
C PHE A 13 13.40 -4.48 4.30
N CYS A 14 13.74 -5.17 5.40
CA CYS A 14 12.73 -5.71 6.31
C CYS A 14 11.97 -4.65 7.10
N VAL A 15 12.59 -3.50 7.38
CA VAL A 15 11.91 -2.37 8.04
C VAL A 15 10.83 -1.80 7.12
N SER A 16 11.16 -1.52 5.86
CA SER A 16 10.20 -1.01 4.88
C SER A 16 9.07 -2.02 4.62
N LEU A 17 9.41 -3.30 4.43
CA LEU A 17 8.40 -4.32 4.16
C LEU A 17 7.37 -4.49 5.28
N LYS A 18 7.82 -4.48 6.55
CA LYS A 18 6.90 -4.54 7.70
C LYS A 18 6.06 -3.27 7.85
N ARG A 19 6.59 -2.11 7.46
CA ARG A 19 5.82 -0.85 7.44
C ARG A 19 4.71 -0.94 6.41
N ALA A 20 5.00 -1.39 5.19
CA ALA A 20 3.99 -1.65 4.16
C ALA A 20 2.89 -2.59 4.68
N GLN A 21 3.29 -3.75 5.23
CA GLN A 21 2.36 -4.71 5.83
C GLN A 21 1.48 -4.09 6.94
N GLY A 22 2.07 -3.24 7.79
CA GLY A 22 1.35 -2.57 8.87
C GLY A 22 0.29 -1.60 8.35
N LEU A 23 0.67 -0.78 7.37
CA LEU A 23 -0.20 0.22 6.74
C LEU A 23 -1.36 -0.45 6.00
N ASP A 24 -1.10 -1.49 5.22
CA ASP A 24 -2.15 -2.29 4.57
C ASP A 24 -3.16 -2.86 5.58
N ARG A 25 -2.65 -3.42 6.67
CA ARG A 25 -3.49 -3.99 7.72
C ARG A 25 -4.37 -2.92 8.37
N ASP A 26 -3.82 -1.73 8.61
CA ASP A 26 -4.55 -0.65 9.28
C ASP A 26 -5.58 -0.02 8.33
N ALA A 27 -5.26 0.16 7.04
CA ALA A 27 -6.22 0.49 5.98
C ALA A 27 -7.35 -0.54 5.87
N LEU A 28 -7.04 -1.84 5.89
CA LEU A 28 -8.05 -2.92 5.84
C LEU A 28 -9.02 -2.90 7.03
N LYS A 29 -8.56 -2.51 8.22
CA LYS A 29 -9.44 -2.37 9.40
C LYS A 29 -10.44 -1.23 9.23
N ARG A 30 -10.03 -0.14 8.57
CA ARG A 30 -10.86 1.04 8.30
C ARG A 30 -11.86 0.81 7.17
N LEU A 31 -11.51 -0.01 6.18
CA LEU A 31 -12.42 -0.46 5.11
C LEU A 31 -13.41 -1.51 5.65
N ASN A 32 -14.35 -1.11 6.49
CA ASN A 32 -15.38 -1.99 7.05
C ASN A 32 -16.79 -1.43 6.84
N GLY A 33 -17.82 -2.21 7.18
CA GLY A 33 -19.22 -1.80 6.98
C GLY A 33 -19.50 -1.40 5.53
N ASP A 34 -20.02 -0.19 5.34
CA ASP A 34 -20.39 0.37 4.02
C ASP A 34 -19.17 0.55 3.08
N LEU A 35 -17.94 0.56 3.61
CA LEU A 35 -16.69 0.65 2.85
C LEU A 35 -16.09 -0.73 2.49
N ALA A 36 -16.75 -1.83 2.83
CA ALA A 36 -16.28 -3.18 2.52
C ALA A 36 -16.52 -3.58 1.03
N GLY A 37 -16.04 -2.74 0.11
CA GLY A 37 -16.22 -2.89 -1.34
C GLY A 37 -15.09 -3.64 -2.06
N GLU A 38 -15.00 -3.39 -3.38
CA GLU A 38 -13.99 -4.00 -4.25
C GLU A 38 -12.57 -3.58 -3.88
N GLY A 39 -12.40 -2.34 -3.42
CA GLY A 39 -11.12 -1.81 -2.96
C GLY A 39 -10.57 -2.58 -1.78
N LYS A 40 -11.41 -2.95 -0.80
CA LYS A 40 -11.00 -3.78 0.34
C LYS A 40 -10.54 -5.17 -0.11
N ARG A 41 -11.28 -5.80 -1.01
CA ARG A 41 -10.92 -7.12 -1.55
C ARG A 41 -9.55 -7.05 -2.23
N LYS A 42 -9.33 -6.03 -3.05
CA LYS A 42 -8.06 -5.87 -3.76
C LYS A 42 -6.90 -5.53 -2.83
N LEU A 43 -7.12 -4.69 -1.82
CA LEU A 43 -6.13 -4.41 -0.79
C LEU A 43 -5.79 -5.67 0.04
N SER A 44 -6.77 -6.56 0.26
CA SER A 44 -6.52 -7.84 0.94
C SER A 44 -5.59 -8.75 0.13
N GLU A 45 -5.72 -8.75 -1.20
CA GLU A 45 -4.80 -9.47 -2.09
C GLU A 45 -3.36 -8.89 -2.00
N ALA A 46 -3.22 -7.56 -2.02
CA ALA A 46 -1.92 -6.90 -1.83
C ALA A 46 -1.29 -7.25 -0.47
N TYR A 47 -2.05 -7.11 0.61
CA TYR A 47 -1.61 -7.44 1.97
C TYR A 47 -1.09 -8.88 2.09
N GLN A 48 -1.75 -9.83 1.42
CA GLN A 48 -1.31 -11.23 1.39
C GLN A 48 0.04 -11.37 0.70
N LEU A 49 0.23 -10.75 -0.47
CA LEU A 49 1.50 -10.76 -1.19
C LEU A 49 2.63 -10.17 -0.34
N VAL A 50 2.42 -9.01 0.29
CA VAL A 50 3.41 -8.39 1.20
C VAL A 50 3.71 -9.32 2.37
N THR A 51 2.69 -9.93 2.97
CA THR A 51 2.84 -10.86 4.10
C THR A 51 3.62 -12.12 3.73
N GLU A 52 3.45 -12.62 2.51
CA GLU A 52 4.24 -13.74 2.01
C GLU A 52 5.71 -13.38 1.92
N VAL A 53 6.04 -12.18 1.41
CA VAL A 53 7.44 -11.72 1.33
C VAL A 53 8.04 -11.53 2.73
N VAL A 54 7.27 -11.06 3.71
CA VAL A 54 7.73 -10.95 5.11
C VAL A 54 8.15 -12.32 5.66
N LYS A 55 7.42 -13.38 5.30
CA LYS A 55 7.69 -14.75 5.75
C LYS A 55 8.82 -15.41 4.96
N ASN A 56 8.92 -15.11 3.67
CA ASN A 56 9.89 -15.69 2.74
C ASN A 56 10.33 -14.66 1.71
N THR A 57 11.61 -14.27 1.76
CA THR A 57 12.17 -13.27 0.85
C THR A 57 12.69 -13.83 -0.46
N SER A 58 12.48 -15.13 -0.72
CA SER A 58 12.72 -15.67 -2.05
C SER A 58 11.87 -14.92 -3.07
N GLU A 59 12.50 -14.53 -4.18
CA GLU A 59 11.86 -13.76 -5.25
C GLU A 59 11.21 -12.44 -4.77
N ALA A 60 11.71 -11.87 -3.67
CA ALA A 60 11.14 -10.67 -3.05
C ALA A 60 10.90 -9.54 -4.05
N SER A 61 11.87 -9.23 -4.92
CA SER A 61 11.72 -8.17 -5.93
C SER A 61 10.50 -8.38 -6.82
N TYR A 62 10.33 -9.59 -7.39
CA TYR A 62 9.22 -9.89 -8.28
C TYR A 62 7.87 -9.82 -7.54
N ARG A 63 7.79 -10.47 -6.37
CA ARG A 63 6.57 -10.49 -5.55
C ARG A 63 6.17 -9.09 -5.06
N LEU A 64 7.15 -8.26 -4.74
CA LEU A 64 6.91 -6.87 -4.33
C LEU A 64 6.47 -5.99 -5.50
N MET A 65 6.99 -6.19 -6.71
CA MET A 65 6.45 -5.53 -7.89
C MET A 65 4.99 -5.94 -8.16
N THR A 66 4.65 -7.22 -7.99
CA THR A 66 3.25 -7.67 -8.06
C THR A 66 2.39 -7.02 -6.99
N ALA A 67 2.85 -7.01 -5.73
CA ALA A 67 2.13 -6.37 -4.63
C ALA A 67 1.89 -4.87 -4.89
N PHE A 68 2.91 -4.14 -5.35
CA PHE A 68 2.79 -2.73 -5.71
C PHE A 68 1.70 -2.48 -6.76
N ASN A 69 1.67 -3.29 -7.83
CA ASN A 69 0.64 -3.17 -8.87
C ASN A 69 -0.76 -3.50 -8.35
N VAL A 70 -0.88 -4.46 -7.43
CA VAL A 70 -2.15 -4.80 -6.78
C VAL A 70 -2.60 -3.68 -5.84
N GLU A 71 -1.69 -3.06 -5.08
CA GLU A 71 -1.97 -1.89 -4.24
C GLU A 71 -2.41 -0.68 -5.05
N ALA A 72 -1.75 -0.40 -6.19
CA ALA A 72 -2.15 0.69 -7.08
C ALA A 72 -3.61 0.51 -7.57
N ASN A 73 -3.97 -0.71 -7.96
CA ASN A 73 -5.34 -1.05 -8.33
C ASN A 73 -6.31 -0.93 -7.15
N ALA A 74 -5.89 -1.36 -5.95
CA ALA A 74 -6.68 -1.23 -4.74
C ALA A 74 -6.97 0.24 -4.41
N LEU A 75 -5.97 1.13 -4.53
CA LEU A 75 -6.13 2.57 -4.32
C LEU A 75 -7.19 3.16 -5.26
N THR A 76 -7.15 2.83 -6.55
CA THR A 76 -8.15 3.27 -7.52
C THR A 76 -9.55 2.78 -7.15
N LEU A 77 -9.69 1.51 -6.77
CA LEU A 77 -10.98 0.92 -6.40
C LEU A 77 -11.51 1.49 -5.08
N VAL A 78 -10.67 1.73 -4.08
CA VAL A 78 -11.05 2.43 -2.84
C VAL A 78 -11.58 3.83 -3.15
N GLY A 79 -10.91 4.59 -4.04
CA GLY A 79 -11.40 5.90 -4.47
C GLY A 79 -12.78 5.83 -5.11
N LYS A 80 -13.05 4.79 -5.90
CA LYS A 80 -14.37 4.54 -6.50
C LYS A 80 -15.41 4.17 -5.45
N ASP A 81 -15.09 3.27 -4.52
CA ASP A 81 -15.97 2.84 -3.43
C ASP A 81 -16.37 4.06 -2.55
N CYS A 82 -15.39 4.89 -2.19
CA CYS A 82 -15.59 6.14 -1.47
C CYS A 82 -16.50 7.12 -2.22
N SER A 83 -16.27 7.34 -3.51
CA SER A 83 -17.10 8.23 -4.32
C SER A 83 -18.54 7.75 -4.44
N ASN A 84 -18.74 6.44 -4.61
CA ASN A 84 -20.07 5.85 -4.69
C ASN A 84 -20.81 5.99 -3.36
N LEU A 85 -20.16 5.68 -2.24
CA LEU A 85 -20.76 5.80 -0.93
C LEU A 85 -21.09 7.27 -0.59
N TYR A 86 -20.22 8.21 -0.96
CA TYR A 86 -20.48 9.64 -0.77
C TYR A 86 -21.76 10.09 -1.47
N LYS A 87 -22.01 9.63 -2.71
CA LYS A 87 -23.24 9.91 -3.46
C LYS A 87 -24.47 9.28 -2.80
N THR A 88 -24.34 8.05 -2.29
CA THR A 88 -25.43 7.38 -1.56
C THR A 88 -25.81 8.14 -0.29
N LEU A 89 -24.85 8.77 0.39
CA LEU A 89 -25.04 9.51 1.64
C LEU A 89 -25.40 11.00 1.46
N HIS A 90 -25.84 11.45 0.27
CA HIS A 90 -26.04 12.87 -0.06
C HIS A 90 -26.90 13.71 0.90
N ASN A 91 -27.77 13.09 1.72
CA ASN A 91 -28.58 13.77 2.73
C ASN A 91 -28.15 13.48 4.18
N GLN A 92 -26.94 12.95 4.39
CA GLN A 92 -26.42 12.52 5.70
C GLN A 92 -25.06 13.17 5.97
N THR A 93 -25.04 14.50 6.16
CA THR A 93 -23.84 15.35 6.23
C THR A 93 -22.78 14.83 7.20
N GLU A 94 -23.14 14.51 8.44
CA GLU A 94 -22.17 13.99 9.44
C GLU A 94 -21.51 12.69 8.99
N ARG A 95 -22.27 11.79 8.36
CA ARG A 95 -21.73 10.53 7.81
C ARG A 95 -20.87 10.77 6.58
N GLN A 96 -21.15 11.81 5.79
CA GLN A 96 -20.30 12.20 4.66
C GLN A 96 -18.95 12.76 5.13
N GLU A 97 -18.93 13.59 6.17
CA GLU A 97 -17.69 14.14 6.73
C GLU A 97 -16.80 13.02 7.29
N GLY A 98 -17.37 12.12 8.11
CA GLY A 98 -16.63 10.96 8.62
C GLY A 98 -16.16 9.99 7.52
N LEU A 99 -16.93 9.87 6.43
CA LEU A 99 -16.53 9.12 5.25
C LEU A 99 -15.33 9.76 4.55
N ILE A 100 -15.36 11.09 4.31
CA ILE A 100 -14.27 11.81 3.66
C ILE A 100 -12.97 11.62 4.44
N GLU A 101 -13.01 11.77 5.75
CA GLU A 101 -11.84 11.56 6.61
C GLU A 101 -11.33 10.12 6.51
N THR A 102 -12.21 9.13 6.66
CA THR A 102 -11.84 7.71 6.57
C THR A 102 -11.24 7.36 5.21
N CYS A 103 -11.84 7.85 4.12
CA CYS A 103 -11.36 7.61 2.75
C CYS A 103 -10.01 8.27 2.49
N ARG A 104 -9.78 9.46 3.04
CA ARG A 104 -8.48 10.14 2.98
C ARG A 104 -7.42 9.36 3.74
N ASP A 105 -7.71 8.93 4.96
CA ASP A 105 -6.78 8.18 5.79
C ASP A 105 -6.40 6.84 5.14
N VAL A 106 -7.39 6.08 4.65
CA VAL A 106 -7.15 4.83 3.93
C VAL A 106 -6.31 5.06 2.67
N SER A 107 -6.62 6.09 1.88
CA SER A 107 -5.86 6.39 0.67
C SER A 107 -4.40 6.74 1.02
N ASN A 108 -4.17 7.48 2.10
CA ASN A 108 -2.84 7.84 2.58
C ASN A 108 -2.06 6.62 3.11
N ASP A 109 -2.73 5.73 3.83
CA ASP A 109 -2.13 4.47 4.29
C ASP A 109 -1.69 3.61 3.10
N ILE A 110 -2.55 3.43 2.08
CA ILE A 110 -2.22 2.66 0.87
C ILE A 110 -1.05 3.30 0.11
N ARG A 111 -1.08 4.62 -0.10
CA ARG A 111 0.03 5.34 -0.76
C ARG A 111 1.35 5.20 0.00
N SER A 112 1.28 5.25 1.32
CA SER A 112 2.44 5.06 2.20
C SER A 112 2.95 3.61 2.17
N ALA A 113 2.05 2.63 2.05
CA ALA A 113 2.41 1.22 1.86
C ALA A 113 3.17 1.04 0.54
N MET A 114 2.64 1.60 -0.56
CA MET A 114 3.27 1.59 -1.88
C MET A 114 4.69 2.20 -1.85
N LEU A 115 4.88 3.32 -1.15
CA LEU A 115 6.21 3.92 -0.96
C LEU A 115 7.18 2.96 -0.24
N ASN A 116 6.71 2.30 0.81
CA ASN A 116 7.53 1.33 1.54
C ASN A 116 7.83 0.07 0.72
N ILE A 117 6.93 -0.36 -0.16
CA ILE A 117 7.21 -1.42 -1.12
C ILE A 117 8.30 -1.00 -2.10
N LEU A 118 8.24 0.21 -2.66
CA LEU A 118 9.30 0.72 -3.54
C LEU A 118 10.66 0.78 -2.84
N TYR A 119 10.70 1.27 -1.60
CA TYR A 119 11.93 1.22 -0.79
C TYR A 119 12.45 -0.21 -0.62
N ALA A 120 11.57 -1.19 -0.35
CA ALA A 120 11.98 -2.58 -0.24
C ALA A 120 12.51 -3.13 -1.58
N ILE A 121 11.88 -2.82 -2.71
CA ILE A 121 12.37 -3.23 -4.04
C ILE A 121 13.78 -2.67 -4.31
N ILE A 122 14.01 -1.38 -4.05
CA ILE A 122 15.31 -0.72 -4.21
C ILE A 122 16.41 -1.43 -3.41
N GLU A 123 16.08 -1.91 -2.20
CA GLU A 123 17.03 -2.63 -1.35
C GLU A 123 17.32 -4.07 -1.83
N THR A 124 16.40 -4.68 -2.60
CA THR A 124 16.66 -5.98 -3.24
C THR A 124 17.50 -5.90 -4.50
N GLN A 125 17.66 -4.70 -5.08
CA GLN A 125 18.29 -4.53 -6.38
C GLN A 125 19.82 -4.52 -6.28
N THR A 126 20.45 -5.47 -6.96
CA THR A 126 21.92 -5.59 -7.03
C THR A 126 22.52 -4.86 -8.23
N ASP A 127 21.76 -4.66 -9.31
CA ASP A 127 22.20 -3.88 -10.48
C ASP A 127 22.02 -2.36 -10.21
N PRO A 128 23.11 -1.57 -10.20
CA PRO A 128 23.04 -0.13 -9.98
C PRO A 128 22.12 0.62 -10.94
N ARG A 129 22.02 0.21 -12.21
CA ARG A 129 21.18 0.89 -13.21
C ARG A 129 19.70 0.72 -12.90
N MET A 130 19.30 -0.49 -12.55
CA MET A 130 17.93 -0.80 -12.15
C MET A 130 17.58 -0.17 -10.81
N LYS A 131 18.55 -0.07 -9.90
CA LYS A 131 18.37 0.60 -8.60
C LYS A 131 18.07 2.09 -8.81
N GLU A 132 18.81 2.73 -9.70
CA GLU A 132 18.61 4.14 -10.05
C GLU A 132 17.28 4.37 -10.78
N ALA A 133 16.94 3.54 -11.76
CA ALA A 133 15.64 3.62 -12.44
C ALA A 133 14.45 3.52 -11.45
N THR A 134 14.56 2.62 -10.46
CA THR A 134 13.55 2.46 -9.42
C THR A 134 13.50 3.68 -8.47
N ARG A 135 14.64 4.31 -8.19
CA ARG A 135 14.69 5.57 -7.42
C ARG A 135 14.03 6.73 -8.18
N THR A 136 14.29 6.88 -9.47
CA THR A 136 13.62 7.90 -10.28
C THR A 136 12.10 7.68 -10.33
N ALA A 137 11.65 6.42 -10.42
CA ALA A 137 10.24 6.08 -10.31
C ALA A 137 9.66 6.45 -8.93
N LEU A 138 10.41 6.20 -7.85
CA LEU A 138 10.04 6.61 -6.50
C LEU A 138 9.93 8.13 -6.35
N GLU A 139 10.89 8.90 -6.87
CA GLU A 139 10.87 10.37 -6.85
C GLU A 139 9.65 10.92 -7.60
N SER A 140 9.35 10.34 -8.77
CA SER A 140 8.17 10.69 -9.55
C SER A 140 6.88 10.39 -8.77
N PHE A 141 6.81 9.23 -8.12
CA PHE A 141 5.67 8.86 -7.30
C PHE A 141 5.51 9.79 -6.09
N GLN A 142 6.59 10.15 -5.40
CA GLN A 142 6.58 11.12 -4.31
C GLN A 142 6.13 12.52 -4.75
N HIS A 143 6.50 12.96 -5.96
CA HIS A 143 6.00 14.21 -6.53
C HIS A 143 4.49 14.17 -6.82
N VAL A 144 3.96 13.03 -7.26
CA VAL A 144 2.51 12.85 -7.46
C VAL A 144 1.76 12.76 -6.12
N LEU A 145 2.43 12.31 -5.06
CA LEU A 145 1.87 12.19 -3.70
C LEU A 145 2.11 13.41 -2.79
N GLY A 146 2.83 14.43 -3.27
CA GLY A 146 3.13 15.64 -2.50
C GLY A 146 1.86 16.39 -2.07
N PRO A 147 1.89 17.10 -0.94
CA PRO A 147 0.71 17.74 -0.37
C PRO A 147 0.16 18.79 -1.34
N GLN A 148 -1.14 18.72 -1.64
CA GLN A 148 -1.94 19.90 -1.98
C GLN A 148 -2.32 20.61 -0.68
#